data_AF-A0A382SKT8-F1
#
_entry.id   AF-A0A382SKT8-F1
#
_cell.length_a   1.000
_cell.length_b   1.000
_cell.length_c   1.000
_cell.angle_alpha   90.00
_cell.angle_beta   90.00
_cell.angle_gamma   90.00
#
_symmetry.space_group_name_H-M   'P 1'
#
loop_
_entity.id
_entity.type
_entity.pdbx_description
1 polymer ?
#
loop_
_entity_poly.entity_id
_entity_poly.type
_entity_poly.pdbx_seq_one_letter_code
_entity_poly.pdbx_strand_id
1 'polypeptide(L)'
;MSNEKPQSDLIAALRDATDEKGQMDYPTFVATTLYAPEVGYYSTAKTRVGRSPETDFFTAQSLGPIFGQLVVAACESLLGDADPNSYTFVEIAAEPDRSVLQGVRHNFGATKTIRLFDSL
;
A
#
# COMPACT_ATOMS: atom_id res chain seq x y z
N MET A 1 25.56 -20.91 -27.44
CA MET A 1 24.78 -19.79 -26.87
C MET A 1 23.77 -20.41 -25.93
N SER A 2 24.00 -20.34 -24.62
CA SER A 2 23.09 -20.91 -23.61
C SER A 2 21.77 -20.15 -23.65
N ASN A 3 20.67 -20.89 -23.74
CA ASN A 3 19.31 -20.37 -23.81
C ASN A 3 18.69 -20.30 -22.39
N GLU A 4 19.46 -19.80 -21.42
CA GLU A 4 18.93 -19.56 -20.08
C GLU A 4 18.14 -18.26 -20.11
N LYS A 5 16.83 -18.35 -19.90
CA LYS A 5 16.04 -17.17 -19.55
C LYS A 5 16.70 -16.52 -18.34
N PRO A 6 16.89 -15.19 -18.29
CA PRO A 6 17.35 -14.53 -17.10
C PRO A 6 16.47 -14.98 -15.93
N GLN A 7 17.09 -15.55 -14.90
CA GLN A 7 16.36 -15.92 -13.71
C GLN A 7 15.76 -14.62 -13.13
N SER A 8 14.44 -14.59 -12.93
CA SER A 8 13.77 -13.44 -12.33
C SER A 8 14.40 -13.11 -10.98
N ASP A 9 14.67 -11.83 -10.71
CA ASP A 9 15.26 -11.35 -9.46
C ASP A 9 14.46 -11.80 -8.23
N LEU A 10 13.15 -11.96 -8.37
CA LEU A 10 12.28 -12.55 -7.33
C LEU A 10 12.65 -14.00 -7.01
N ILE A 11 12.98 -14.82 -8.02
CA ILE A 11 13.39 -16.21 -7.80
C ILE A 11 14.75 -16.26 -7.10
N ALA A 12 15.65 -15.31 -7.39
CA ALA A 12 16.90 -15.18 -6.65
C ALA A 12 16.64 -14.82 -5.18
N ALA A 13 15.85 -13.78 -4.92
CA ALA A 13 15.46 -13.37 -3.57
C ALA A 13 14.79 -14.50 -2.76
N LEU A 14 13.93 -15.29 -3.41
CA LEU A 14 13.30 -16.46 -2.79
C LEU A 14 14.31 -17.55 -2.44
N ARG A 15 15.33 -17.80 -3.27
CA ARG A 15 16.39 -18.78 -2.93
C ARG A 15 17.24 -18.28 -1.78
N ASP A 16 17.60 -17.00 -1.79
CA ASP A 16 18.42 -16.38 -0.75
C ASP A 16 17.73 -16.38 0.62
N ALA A 17 16.39 -16.36 0.64
CA ALA A 17 15.61 -16.44 1.86
C ALA A 17 15.37 -17.87 2.39
N THR A 18 15.87 -18.91 1.71
CA THR A 18 15.76 -20.30 2.21
C THR A 18 16.87 -20.65 3.21
N ASP A 19 16.61 -21.62 4.07
CA ASP A 19 17.63 -22.20 4.96
C ASP A 19 18.62 -23.11 4.20
N GLU A 20 19.58 -23.69 4.91
CA GLU A 20 20.59 -24.60 4.34
C GLU A 20 19.99 -25.85 3.63
N LYS A 21 18.73 -26.19 3.92
CA LYS A 21 18.00 -27.30 3.29
C LYS A 21 17.09 -26.84 2.16
N GLY A 22 17.11 -25.56 1.81
CA GLY A 22 16.23 -24.97 0.79
C GLY A 22 14.79 -24.81 1.27
N GLN A 23 14.55 -24.77 2.57
CA GLN A 23 13.22 -24.62 3.16
C GLN A 23 12.96 -23.17 3.57
N MET A 24 11.69 -22.78 3.60
CA MET A 24 11.25 -21.45 4.01
C MET A 24 9.89 -21.57 4.69
N ASP A 25 9.67 -20.80 5.74
CA ASP A 25 8.34 -20.70 6.33
C ASP A 25 7.42 -19.79 5.50
N TYR A 26 6.12 -19.95 5.71
CA TYR A 26 5.13 -19.19 4.94
C TYR A 26 5.23 -17.66 5.17
N PRO A 27 5.46 -17.15 6.39
CA PRO A 27 5.67 -15.71 6.61
C PRO A 27 6.84 -15.13 5.81
N THR A 28 7.98 -15.83 5.76
CA THR A 28 9.15 -15.38 4.98
C THR A 28 8.84 -15.39 3.49
N PHE A 29 8.10 -16.39 3.00
CA PHE A 29 7.64 -16.42 1.62
C PHE A 29 6.74 -15.24 1.28
N VAL A 30 5.75 -14.95 2.13
CA VAL A 30 4.83 -13.81 1.97
C VAL A 30 5.61 -12.49 2.02
N ALA A 31 6.51 -12.33 2.99
CA ALA A 31 7.32 -11.13 3.12
C ALA A 31 8.21 -10.89 1.89
N THR A 32 8.85 -11.94 1.38
CA THR A 32 9.72 -11.86 0.21
C THR A 32 8.94 -11.54 -1.06
N THR A 33 7.84 -12.24 -1.29
CA THR A 33 7.04 -12.05 -2.51
C THR A 33 6.27 -10.73 -2.54
N LEU A 34 5.85 -10.21 -1.38
CA LEU A 34 5.05 -8.99 -1.31
C LEU A 34 5.86 -7.73 -1.04
N TYR A 35 6.90 -7.82 -0.21
CA TYR A 35 7.55 -6.64 0.40
C TYR A 35 9.07 -6.59 0.26
N ALA A 36 9.74 -7.59 -0.31
CA ALA A 36 11.17 -7.49 -0.56
C ALA A 36 11.48 -6.22 -1.38
N PRO A 37 12.52 -5.45 -1.03
CA PRO A 37 12.91 -4.29 -1.82
C PRO A 37 13.08 -4.67 -3.30
N GLU A 38 12.65 -3.78 -4.20
CA GLU A 38 12.79 -3.87 -5.67
C GLU A 38 12.03 -5.00 -6.37
N VAL A 39 11.78 -6.14 -5.74
CA VAL A 39 11.15 -7.32 -6.37
C VAL A 39 9.78 -7.67 -5.80
N GLY A 40 9.47 -7.19 -4.59
CA GLY A 40 8.19 -7.42 -3.93
C GLY A 40 7.03 -6.79 -4.70
N TYR A 41 5.89 -7.46 -4.69
CA TYR A 41 4.69 -6.99 -5.39
C TYR A 41 4.26 -5.57 -4.99
N TYR A 42 4.35 -5.20 -3.71
CA TYR A 42 4.05 -3.85 -3.20
C TYR A 42 5.25 -2.90 -3.18
N SER A 43 6.46 -3.43 -3.36
CA SER A 43 7.71 -2.65 -3.40
C SER A 43 8.03 -2.09 -4.79
N THR A 44 7.52 -2.73 -5.84
CA THR A 44 7.76 -2.33 -7.23
C THR A 44 6.89 -1.14 -7.64
N ALA A 45 7.39 -0.30 -8.56
CA ALA A 45 6.61 0.79 -9.14
C ALA A 45 5.63 0.24 -10.21
N LYS A 46 4.44 -0.17 -9.78
CA LYS A 46 3.34 -0.60 -10.66
C LYS A 46 2.03 0.03 -10.21
N THR A 47 1.28 0.60 -11.15
CA THR A 47 -0.11 0.99 -10.90
C THR A 47 -0.95 -0.27 -10.73
N ARG A 48 -1.25 -0.64 -9.49
CA ARG A 48 -1.95 -1.88 -9.16
C ARG A 48 -3.42 -1.68 -8.79
N VAL A 49 -3.77 -0.51 -8.23
CA VAL A 49 -5.14 -0.18 -7.83
C VAL A 49 -5.82 0.72 -8.85
N GLY A 50 -6.98 0.31 -9.37
CA GLY A 50 -7.82 1.15 -10.23
C GLY A 50 -8.87 0.36 -10.99
N ARG A 51 -9.53 1.05 -11.94
CA ARG A 51 -10.51 0.47 -12.86
C ARG A 51 -9.96 0.24 -14.27
N SER A 52 -8.66 0.50 -14.46
CA SER A 52 -8.02 0.37 -15.77
C SER A 52 -7.77 -1.11 -16.07
N PRO A 53 -7.79 -1.54 -17.34
CA PRO A 53 -7.39 -2.90 -17.71
C PRO A 53 -5.97 -3.28 -17.24
N GLU A 54 -5.10 -2.31 -17.02
CA GLU A 54 -3.71 -2.48 -16.59
C GLU A 54 -3.55 -2.60 -15.07
N THR A 55 -4.62 -2.36 -14.30
CA THR A 55 -4.62 -2.49 -12.83
C THR A 55 -5.09 -3.87 -12.40
N ASP A 56 -4.55 -4.38 -11.30
CA ASP A 56 -4.80 -5.75 -10.86
C ASP A 56 -6.11 -5.86 -10.06
N PHE A 57 -6.48 -4.82 -9.31
CA PHE A 57 -7.70 -4.79 -8.49
C PHE A 57 -8.20 -3.36 -8.25
N PHE A 58 -9.43 -3.22 -7.76
CA PHE A 58 -9.99 -1.96 -7.29
C PHE A 58 -10.35 -2.04 -5.80
N THR A 59 -10.43 -0.89 -5.15
CA THR A 59 -10.77 -0.77 -3.72
C THR A 59 -11.94 0.19 -3.52
N ALA A 60 -12.41 0.39 -2.29
CA ALA A 60 -13.55 1.28 -2.01
C ALA A 60 -13.32 2.73 -2.47
N GLN A 61 -12.08 3.23 -2.36
CA GLN A 61 -11.69 4.54 -2.91
C GLN A 61 -11.88 4.62 -4.45
N SER A 62 -11.86 3.49 -5.16
CA SER A 62 -12.13 3.44 -6.59
C SER A 62 -13.62 3.62 -6.93
N LEU A 63 -14.51 3.73 -5.94
CA LEU A 63 -15.95 3.95 -6.12
C LEU A 63 -16.35 5.43 -6.19
N GLY A 64 -15.43 6.35 -5.93
CA GLY A 64 -15.66 7.80 -5.94
C GLY A 64 -15.54 8.42 -4.53
N PRO A 65 -15.91 9.71 -4.38
CA PRO A 65 -15.61 10.49 -3.18
C PRO A 65 -16.41 10.06 -1.93
N ILE A 66 -17.50 9.30 -2.11
CA ILE A 66 -18.41 8.91 -1.03
C ILE A 66 -17.67 8.12 0.06
N PHE A 67 -16.76 7.22 -0.32
CA PHE A 67 -16.03 6.43 0.68
C PHE A 67 -15.18 7.34 1.60
N GLY A 68 -14.46 8.32 1.04
CA GLY A 68 -13.71 9.27 1.84
C GLY A 68 -14.60 10.18 2.69
N GLN A 69 -15.76 10.61 2.18
CA GLN A 69 -16.74 11.37 2.97
C GLN A 69 -17.25 10.59 4.18
N LEU A 70 -17.50 9.29 4.01
CA LEU A 70 -17.91 8.41 5.11
C LEU A 70 -16.78 8.22 6.13
N VAL A 71 -15.53 8.14 5.68
CA VAL A 71 -14.36 8.09 6.58
C VAL A 71 -14.27 9.37 7.42
N VAL A 72 -14.41 10.55 6.79
CA VAL A 72 -14.42 11.84 7.50
C VAL A 72 -15.54 11.87 8.55
N ALA A 73 -16.76 11.53 8.15
CA ALA A 73 -17.91 11.53 9.05
C ALA A 73 -17.72 10.56 10.23
N ALA A 74 -17.14 9.39 9.99
CA ALA A 74 -16.81 8.42 11.05
C ALA A 74 -15.76 8.97 12.01
N CYS A 75 -14.71 9.63 11.50
CA CYS A 75 -13.71 10.26 12.35
C CYS A 75 -14.29 11.41 13.18
N GLU A 76 -15.10 12.29 12.58
CA GLU A 76 -15.78 13.38 13.31
C GLU A 76 -16.68 12.81 14.41
N SER A 77 -17.41 11.72 14.13
CA SER A 77 -18.20 11.03 15.14
C SER A 77 -17.37 10.44 16.27
N LEU A 78 -16.15 9.96 16.00
CA LEU A 78 -15.25 9.41 17.01
C LEU A 78 -14.59 10.50 17.86
N LEU A 79 -14.33 11.67 17.27
CA LEU A 79 -13.77 12.83 17.96
C LEU A 79 -14.80 13.51 18.88
N GLY A 80 -16.09 13.35 18.61
CA GLY A 80 -17.16 13.95 19.42
C GLY A 80 -17.10 15.47 19.35
N ASP A 81 -17.00 16.13 20.50
CA ASP A 81 -16.94 17.60 20.58
C ASP A 81 -15.55 18.19 20.32
N ALA A 82 -14.53 17.35 20.09
CA ALA A 82 -13.19 17.82 19.79
C ALA A 82 -13.11 18.44 18.38
N ASP A 83 -12.37 19.55 18.24
CA ASP A 83 -12.16 20.19 16.94
C ASP A 83 -11.21 19.36 16.05
N PRO A 84 -11.68 18.82 14.90
CA PRO A 84 -10.85 18.04 13.98
C PRO A 84 -9.61 18.80 13.49
N ASN A 85 -9.64 20.14 13.49
CA ASN A 85 -8.50 20.96 13.07
C ASN A 85 -7.28 20.81 13.99
N SER A 86 -7.49 20.33 15.22
CA SER A 86 -6.40 20.01 16.16
C SER A 86 -5.70 18.68 15.85
N TYR A 87 -6.16 17.92 14.85
CA TYR A 87 -5.68 16.58 14.53
C TYR A 87 -5.10 16.49 13.12
N THR A 88 -4.14 15.58 12.95
CA THR A 88 -3.65 15.13 11.65
C THR A 88 -4.33 13.83 11.27
N PHE A 89 -4.97 13.78 10.10
CA PHE A 89 -5.43 12.52 9.54
C PHE A 89 -4.25 11.76 8.93
N VAL A 90 -3.97 10.56 9.43
CA VAL A 90 -2.87 9.73 8.96
C VAL A 90 -3.42 8.53 8.18
N GLU A 91 -3.02 8.40 6.92
CA GLU A 91 -3.37 7.26 6.06
C GLU A 91 -2.14 6.37 5.85
N ILE A 92 -2.21 5.13 6.29
CA ILE A 92 -1.15 4.14 6.14
C ILE A 92 -1.41 3.30 4.89
N ALA A 93 -0.35 2.98 4.16
CA ALA A 93 -0.38 2.20 2.91
C ALA A 93 -1.18 2.86 1.77
N ALA A 94 -1.15 4.19 1.70
CA ALA A 94 -1.73 4.92 0.57
C ALA A 94 -0.97 4.59 -0.73
N GLU A 95 -1.70 4.33 -1.83
CA GLU A 95 -1.10 4.16 -3.16
C GLU A 95 -0.39 5.44 -3.64
N PRO A 96 0.65 5.35 -4.51
CA PRO A 96 1.28 6.47 -5.20
C PRO A 96 0.29 7.55 -5.66
N ASP A 97 0.54 8.79 -5.24
CA ASP A 97 -0.25 10.00 -5.51
C ASP A 97 -1.77 9.91 -5.27
N ARG A 98 -2.19 8.97 -4.40
CA ARG A 98 -3.58 8.75 -4.00
C ARG A 98 -3.75 8.88 -2.49
N SER A 99 -4.95 9.28 -2.08
CA SER A 99 -5.39 9.26 -0.69
C SER A 99 -6.91 9.08 -0.65
N VAL A 100 -7.40 8.43 0.40
CA VAL A 100 -8.84 8.32 0.67
C VAL A 100 -9.53 9.69 0.81
N LEU A 101 -8.79 10.72 1.25
CA LEU A 101 -9.30 12.08 1.39
C LEU A 101 -9.00 12.99 0.19
N GLN A 102 -8.42 12.44 -0.89
CA GLN A 102 -8.09 13.23 -2.08
C GLN A 102 -9.35 13.84 -2.70
N GLY A 103 -9.43 15.18 -2.72
CA GLY A 103 -10.59 15.90 -3.22
C GLY A 103 -11.84 15.83 -2.30
N VAL A 104 -11.71 15.30 -1.09
CA VAL A 104 -12.77 15.24 -0.08
C VAL A 104 -12.65 16.45 0.85
N ARG A 105 -13.75 17.16 1.10
CA ARG A 105 -13.76 18.26 2.08
C ARG A 105 -13.72 17.68 3.50
N HIS A 106 -12.85 18.22 4.35
CA HIS A 106 -12.70 17.84 5.76
C HIS A 106 -12.11 19.00 6.57
N ASN A 107 -12.21 18.90 7.90
CA ASN A 107 -11.72 19.93 8.83
C ASN A 107 -10.41 19.54 9.54
N PHE A 108 -9.80 18.40 9.22
CA PHE A 108 -8.48 18.05 9.78
C PHE A 108 -7.44 19.13 9.48
N GLY A 109 -6.61 19.47 10.47
CA GLY A 109 -5.60 20.54 10.33
C GLY A 109 -4.44 20.13 9.42
N ALA A 110 -4.20 18.83 9.28
CA ALA A 110 -3.26 18.28 8.31
C ALA A 110 -3.66 16.88 7.87
N THR A 111 -3.11 16.44 6.73
CA THR A 111 -3.15 15.05 6.28
C THR A 111 -1.73 14.56 6.05
N LYS A 112 -1.44 13.30 6.42
CA LYS A 112 -0.15 12.64 6.18
C LYS A 112 -0.41 11.25 5.63
N THR A 113 0.25 10.88 4.54
CA THR A 113 0.31 9.49 4.08
C THR A 113 1.62 8.87 4.56
N ILE A 114 1.58 7.57 4.88
CA ILE A 114 2.75 6.76 5.22
C ILE A 114 2.73 5.53 4.33
N ARG A 115 3.78 5.36 3.52
CA ARG A 115 3.94 4.22 2.61
C ARG A 115 4.95 3.21 3.11
N LEU A 116 4.96 2.07 2.44
CA LEU A 116 6.04 1.11 2.56
C LEU A 116 7.38 1.81 2.26
N PHE A 117 8.34 1.67 3.18
CA PHE A 117 9.66 2.30 3.18
C PHE A 117 9.74 3.79 3.54
N ASP A 118 8.62 4.45 3.87
CA ASP A 118 8.68 5.80 4.44
C ASP A 118 9.24 5.76 5.87
N SER A 119 10.06 6.76 6.22
CA SER A 119 10.46 7.00 7.61
C SER A 119 9.30 7.57 8.43
N LEU A 120 9.12 7.09 9.65
CA LEU A 120 8.05 7.53 10.57
C LEU A 120 8.27 8.95 11.10
#